data_AF-A0A7Z9RYN8-F1
#
_entry.id   AF-A0A7Z9RYN8-F1
#
_cell.length_a   1.000
_cell.length_b   1.000
_cell.length_c   1.000
_cell.angle_alpha   90.00
_cell.angle_beta   90.00
_cell.angle_gamma   90.00
#
_symmetry.space_group_name_H-M   'P 1'
#
loop_
_entity.id
_entity.type
_entity.pdbx_description
1 polymer ?
#
loop_
_entity_poly.entity_id
_entity_poly.type
_entity_poly.pdbx_seq_one_letter_code
_entity_poly.pdbx_strand_id
1 'polypeptide(L)'
;MNRFLFCLSLMAFLSGNLPLLSQDSTWKRTDSDGPYFHSIQLRDSSGRVIDPSAPDPALPDLSATCAPCHDVVAASGGLHGGGGPDGKAGEPWFLMDARSATGLPMHHRSWPALFKPVDLVTDGASWSETFGRHDAGGNAGTTIAGSDCLVCHLAEGYDFAKRIEHFDAGDFSTAPFIAAGLIDGEGNYDTPRFDSDGRINLDLLADAGPDACLPCHTVRNLE
;
A
#
# COMPACT_ATOMS: atom_id res chain seq x y z
N MET A 1 -58.50 -3.67 27.81
CA MET A 1 -58.53 -3.76 26.34
C MET A 1 -57.10 -3.61 25.82
N ASN A 2 -56.57 -4.71 25.29
CA ASN A 2 -55.22 -5.00 24.77
C ASN A 2 -54.29 -3.82 24.42
N ARG A 3 -53.29 -3.57 25.27
CA ARG A 3 -52.06 -2.83 24.89
C ARG A 3 -50.76 -3.60 25.15
N PHE A 4 -50.83 -4.75 25.82
CA PHE A 4 -49.65 -5.56 26.17
C PHE A 4 -49.24 -6.59 25.10
N LEU A 5 -50.10 -6.86 24.10
CA LEU A 5 -49.82 -7.86 23.07
C LEU A 5 -49.09 -7.32 21.83
N PHE A 6 -48.88 -6.01 21.70
CA PHE A 6 -48.29 -5.41 20.48
C PHE A 6 -46.76 -5.30 20.52
N CYS A 7 -46.13 -5.48 21.68
CA CYS A 7 -44.67 -5.38 21.80
C CYS A 7 -43.93 -6.71 21.55
N LEU A 8 -44.61 -7.86 21.60
CA LEU A 8 -43.94 -9.16 21.39
C LEU A 8 -43.79 -9.57 19.92
N SER A 9 -44.55 -8.96 18.98
CA SER A 9 -44.44 -9.31 17.56
C SER A 9 -43.33 -8.56 16.81
N LEU A 10 -42.73 -7.53 17.41
CA LEU A 10 -41.70 -6.72 16.75
C LEU A 10 -40.26 -7.22 17.02
N MET A 11 -40.03 -8.01 18.07
CA MET A 11 -38.69 -8.58 18.34
C MET A 11 -38.38 -9.87 17.57
N ALA A 12 -39.38 -10.52 16.97
CA ALA A 12 -39.17 -11.77 16.21
C ALA A 12 -38.67 -11.54 14.77
N PHE A 13 -38.65 -10.30 14.28
CA PHE A 13 -38.19 -9.94 12.93
C PHE A 13 -36.75 -9.42 12.86
N LEU A 14 -36.05 -9.29 13.99
CA LEU A 14 -34.65 -8.82 14.04
C LEU A 14 -33.61 -9.94 14.17
N SER A 15 -34.04 -11.20 14.25
CA SER A 15 -33.18 -12.38 14.09
C SER A 15 -33.24 -12.89 12.65
N GLY A 16 -33.11 -11.97 11.69
CA GLY A 16 -32.74 -12.36 10.34
C GLY A 16 -31.33 -12.95 10.42
N ASN A 17 -31.22 -14.26 10.23
CA ASN A 17 -29.95 -14.89 9.90
C ASN A 17 -29.44 -14.18 8.65
N LEU A 18 -28.60 -13.16 8.82
CA LEU A 18 -27.75 -12.68 7.74
C LEU A 18 -26.95 -13.92 7.34
N PRO A 19 -27.11 -14.45 6.11
CA PRO A 19 -26.16 -15.43 5.65
C PRO A 19 -24.80 -14.73 5.71
N LEU A 20 -23.89 -15.25 6.54
CA LEU A 20 -22.47 -15.01 6.34
C LEU A 20 -22.20 -15.59 4.94
N LEU A 21 -22.27 -14.74 3.92
CA LEU A 21 -21.79 -15.09 2.60
C LEU A 21 -20.28 -15.27 2.78
N SER A 22 -19.84 -16.52 2.74
CA SER A 22 -18.45 -16.83 2.41
C SER A 22 -18.14 -16.07 1.12
N GLN A 23 -17.25 -15.10 1.18
CA GLN A 23 -16.65 -14.57 -0.03
C GLN A 23 -15.73 -15.67 -0.54
N ASP A 24 -16.26 -16.57 -1.38
CA ASP A 24 -15.51 -17.59 -2.09
C ASP A 24 -14.61 -16.91 -3.13
N SER A 25 -13.53 -16.29 -2.65
CA SER A 25 -12.47 -15.74 -3.47
C SER A 25 -11.41 -16.82 -3.65
N THR A 26 -10.85 -16.94 -4.86
CA THR A 26 -9.68 -17.80 -5.11
C THR A 26 -8.43 -17.36 -4.36
N TRP A 27 -8.44 -16.14 -3.79
CA TRP A 27 -7.34 -15.49 -3.10
C TRP A 27 -7.29 -15.88 -1.63
N LYS A 28 -6.07 -15.94 -1.09
CA LYS A 28 -5.86 -16.30 0.31
C LYS A 28 -6.30 -15.14 1.21
N ARG A 29 -7.09 -15.46 2.25
CA ARG A 29 -7.56 -14.53 3.29
C ARG A 29 -7.47 -15.19 4.65
N THR A 30 -7.24 -14.38 5.67
CA THR A 30 -7.15 -14.82 7.08
C THR A 30 -8.34 -14.35 7.90
N ASP A 31 -9.01 -13.27 7.45
CA ASP A 31 -10.10 -12.56 8.12
C ASP A 31 -9.80 -12.26 9.60
N SER A 32 -8.51 -12.02 9.89
CA SER A 32 -7.96 -11.64 11.19
C SER A 32 -7.48 -10.20 11.13
N ASP A 33 -7.70 -9.44 12.21
CA ASP A 33 -7.17 -8.09 12.38
C ASP A 33 -5.69 -8.08 12.81
N GLY A 34 -5.13 -9.25 13.13
CA GLY A 34 -3.71 -9.41 13.46
C GLY A 34 -2.83 -9.68 12.23
N PRO A 35 -1.50 -9.45 12.34
CA PRO A 35 -0.56 -9.82 11.30
C PRO A 35 -0.66 -11.31 10.93
N TYR A 36 -0.47 -11.60 9.65
CA TYR A 36 -0.37 -12.95 9.13
C TYR A 36 1.03 -13.23 8.59
N PHE A 37 1.57 -14.38 8.99
CA PHE A 37 2.87 -14.83 8.57
C PHE A 37 2.87 -15.29 7.11
N HIS A 38 3.65 -14.59 6.29
CA HIS A 38 3.88 -14.90 4.88
C HIS A 38 5.25 -15.54 4.72
N SER A 39 5.27 -16.81 4.32
CA SER A 39 6.48 -17.46 3.79
C SER A 39 6.39 -17.53 2.27
N ILE A 40 7.11 -16.65 1.57
CA ILE A 40 6.95 -16.42 0.13
C ILE A 40 8.29 -16.27 -0.59
N GLN A 41 8.29 -16.54 -1.89
CA GLN A 41 9.45 -16.26 -2.74
C GLN A 41 9.29 -14.88 -3.37
N LEU A 42 10.39 -14.13 -3.46
CA LEU A 42 10.44 -12.90 -4.23
C LEU A 42 10.46 -13.21 -5.73
N ARG A 43 9.82 -12.34 -6.51
CA ARG A 43 9.73 -12.46 -7.97
C ARG A 43 10.15 -11.18 -8.65
N ASP A 44 10.74 -11.32 -9.82
CA ASP A 44 11.08 -10.18 -10.67
C ASP A 44 9.85 -9.67 -11.42
N SER A 45 10.01 -8.58 -12.17
CA SER A 45 8.93 -7.97 -12.97
C SER A 45 8.37 -8.87 -14.07
N SER A 46 9.08 -9.95 -14.43
CA SER A 46 8.58 -10.99 -15.35
C SER A 46 7.82 -12.12 -14.64
N GLY A 47 7.70 -12.05 -13.32
CA GLY A 47 7.05 -13.06 -12.48
C GLY A 47 7.92 -14.26 -12.16
N ARG A 48 9.21 -14.26 -12.53
CA ARG A 48 10.13 -15.37 -12.24
C ARG A 48 10.61 -15.29 -10.80
N VAL A 49 10.71 -16.44 -10.16
CA VAL A 49 11.29 -16.56 -8.82
C VAL A 49 12.75 -16.15 -8.89
N ILE A 50 13.16 -15.32 -7.93
CA ILE A 50 14.53 -14.82 -7.82
C ILE A 50 15.31 -15.79 -6.94
N ASP A 51 16.51 -16.17 -7.40
CA ASP A 51 17.52 -16.81 -6.56
C ASP A 51 18.38 -15.70 -5.95
N PRO A 52 18.26 -15.41 -4.64
CA PRO A 52 19.00 -14.33 -3.98
C PRO A 52 20.51 -14.63 -3.88
N SER A 53 20.93 -15.88 -4.11
CA SER A 53 22.33 -16.30 -4.07
C SER A 53 23.03 -16.26 -5.42
N ALA A 54 22.30 -15.96 -6.50
CA ALA A 54 22.87 -15.82 -7.83
C ALA A 54 23.90 -14.66 -7.86
N PRO A 55 24.95 -14.74 -8.70
CA PRO A 55 25.96 -13.67 -8.79
C PRO A 55 25.43 -12.30 -9.23
N ASP A 56 24.30 -12.28 -9.94
CA ASP A 56 23.61 -11.08 -10.42
C ASP A 56 22.10 -11.34 -10.37
N PRO A 57 21.51 -11.33 -9.16
CA PRO A 57 20.11 -11.66 -8.98
C PRO A 57 19.24 -10.52 -9.52
N ALA A 58 18.14 -10.85 -10.18
CA ALA A 58 17.21 -9.83 -10.67
C ALA A 58 16.64 -9.01 -9.51
N LEU A 59 16.25 -7.75 -9.79
CA LEU A 59 15.56 -6.92 -8.80
C LEU A 59 14.12 -7.40 -8.58
N PRO A 60 13.61 -7.28 -7.35
CA PRO A 60 12.28 -7.78 -7.02
C PRO A 60 11.18 -6.79 -7.45
N ASP A 61 9.99 -7.32 -7.69
CA ASP A 61 8.78 -6.57 -8.06
C ASP A 61 7.63 -6.97 -7.12
N LEU A 62 7.00 -5.98 -6.49
CA LEU A 62 5.99 -6.23 -5.47
C LEU A 62 4.73 -6.84 -6.05
N SER A 63 4.27 -6.33 -7.19
CA SER A 63 3.05 -6.81 -7.85
C SER A 63 3.24 -8.27 -8.30
N ALA A 64 4.38 -8.59 -8.90
CA ALA A 64 4.72 -9.93 -9.32
C ALA A 64 4.90 -10.89 -8.14
N THR A 65 5.51 -10.42 -7.04
CA THR A 65 5.71 -11.21 -5.82
C THR A 65 4.39 -11.60 -5.15
N CYS A 66 3.42 -10.67 -5.08
CA CYS A 66 2.15 -10.89 -4.39
C CYS A 66 1.06 -11.57 -5.25
N ALA A 67 1.12 -11.41 -6.59
CA ALA A 67 0.13 -11.93 -7.53
C ALA A 67 -0.23 -13.43 -7.43
N PRO A 68 0.68 -14.35 -7.02
CA PRO A 68 0.31 -15.76 -6.88
C PRO A 68 -0.76 -16.03 -5.80
N CYS A 69 -0.89 -15.14 -4.82
CA CYS A 69 -1.79 -15.31 -3.66
C CYS A 69 -2.90 -14.26 -3.59
N HIS A 70 -2.76 -13.13 -4.31
CA HIS A 70 -3.67 -11.99 -4.24
C HIS A 70 -4.04 -11.44 -5.63
N ASP A 71 -5.26 -10.92 -5.74
CA ASP A 71 -5.59 -9.95 -6.78
C ASP A 71 -4.89 -8.63 -6.44
N VAL A 72 -3.70 -8.44 -7.00
CA VAL A 72 -2.88 -7.26 -6.72
C VAL A 72 -3.52 -5.98 -7.23
N VAL A 73 -4.35 -6.01 -8.28
CA VAL A 73 -5.06 -4.83 -8.78
C VAL A 73 -6.15 -4.42 -7.79
N ALA A 74 -6.91 -5.38 -7.28
CA ALA A 74 -7.90 -5.13 -6.24
C ALA A 74 -7.25 -4.70 -4.92
N ALA A 75 -6.16 -5.36 -4.50
CA ALA A 75 -5.43 -5.05 -3.27
C ALA A 75 -4.71 -3.70 -3.31
N SER A 76 -4.29 -3.27 -4.51
CA SER A 76 -3.80 -1.91 -4.79
C SER A 76 -4.90 -0.85 -4.73
N GLY A 77 -6.16 -1.28 -4.61
CA GLY A 77 -7.33 -0.46 -4.40
C GLY A 77 -7.65 -0.34 -2.91
N GLY A 78 -7.62 0.88 -2.40
CA GLY A 78 -8.00 1.21 -1.03
C GLY A 78 -8.19 2.71 -0.90
N LEU A 79 -8.48 3.23 0.30
CA LEU A 79 -8.69 4.68 0.43
C LEU A 79 -7.46 5.50 -0.02
N HIS A 80 -6.25 5.03 0.26
CA HIS A 80 -5.00 5.63 -0.25
C HIS A 80 -4.74 5.28 -1.72
N GLY A 81 -4.98 4.02 -2.13
CA GLY A 81 -4.84 3.59 -3.53
C GLY A 81 -5.96 4.05 -4.48
N GLY A 82 -6.83 4.99 -4.07
CA GLY A 82 -7.89 5.55 -4.91
C GLY A 82 -9.19 4.74 -5.06
N GLY A 83 -9.32 3.63 -4.34
CA GLY A 83 -10.53 2.80 -4.29
C GLY A 83 -11.57 3.31 -3.30
N GLY A 84 -12.85 2.95 -3.49
CA GLY A 84 -13.94 3.36 -2.59
C GLY A 84 -14.40 4.82 -2.76
N PRO A 85 -15.43 5.26 -2.00
CA PRO A 85 -15.97 6.61 -2.12
C PRO A 85 -14.97 7.67 -1.66
N ASP A 86 -15.07 8.87 -2.22
CA ASP A 86 -14.15 9.98 -1.91
C ASP A 86 -14.21 10.46 -0.46
N GLY A 87 -15.28 10.13 0.28
CA GLY A 87 -15.39 10.45 1.70
C GLY A 87 -15.32 11.95 2.00
N LYS A 88 -14.89 12.29 3.22
CA LYS A 88 -14.62 13.67 3.62
C LYS A 88 -13.26 14.11 3.07
N ALA A 89 -13.17 15.37 2.69
CA ALA A 89 -11.90 15.97 2.29
C ALA A 89 -10.86 15.89 3.41
N GLY A 90 -9.70 15.32 3.08
CA GLY A 90 -8.48 15.33 3.87
C GLY A 90 -7.53 16.43 3.42
N GLU A 91 -6.28 16.34 3.86
CA GLU A 91 -5.23 17.30 3.51
C GLU A 91 -4.79 17.12 2.03
N PRO A 92 -4.85 18.16 1.19
CA PRO A 92 -4.35 18.08 -0.17
C PRO A 92 -2.81 18.14 -0.18
N TRP A 93 -2.23 17.63 -1.26
CA TRP A 93 -0.82 17.88 -1.56
C TRP A 93 -0.71 19.24 -2.26
N PHE A 94 0.41 19.94 -2.06
CA PHE A 94 0.65 21.23 -2.68
C PHE A 94 1.81 21.15 -3.66
N LEU A 95 1.53 21.41 -4.94
CA LEU A 95 2.59 21.70 -5.91
C LEU A 95 3.00 23.16 -5.75
N MET A 96 4.27 23.35 -5.41
CA MET A 96 4.84 24.67 -5.11
C MET A 96 5.68 25.16 -6.29
N ASP A 97 5.29 26.30 -6.88
CA ASP A 97 6.16 27.05 -7.79
C ASP A 97 6.89 28.15 -7.01
N ALA A 98 8.18 27.93 -6.76
CA ALA A 98 9.02 28.86 -6.03
C ALA A 98 9.15 30.22 -6.73
N ARG A 99 9.00 30.28 -8.06
CA ARG A 99 9.19 31.52 -8.82
C ARG A 99 8.04 32.50 -8.62
N SER A 100 6.81 32.00 -8.66
CA SER A 100 5.60 32.81 -8.44
C SER A 100 5.10 32.79 -7.00
N ALA A 101 5.69 31.96 -6.14
CA ALA A 101 5.17 31.62 -4.81
C ALA A 101 3.72 31.08 -4.86
N THR A 102 3.36 30.39 -5.95
CA THR A 102 2.05 29.77 -6.12
C THR A 102 2.07 28.36 -5.54
N GLY A 103 1.07 28.04 -4.70
CA GLY A 103 0.77 26.69 -4.28
C GLY A 103 -0.53 26.21 -4.92
N LEU A 104 -0.48 25.10 -5.67
CA LEU A 104 -1.65 24.49 -6.28
C LEU A 104 -2.06 23.24 -5.47
N PRO A 105 -3.25 23.24 -4.84
CA PRO A 105 -3.70 22.10 -4.06
C PRO A 105 -4.21 20.99 -4.99
N MET A 106 -3.72 19.78 -4.79
CA MET A 106 -4.05 18.61 -5.60
C MET A 106 -4.36 17.39 -4.73
N HIS A 107 -5.17 16.49 -5.28
CA HIS A 107 -5.43 15.19 -4.67
C HIS A 107 -5.95 14.21 -5.73
N HIS A 108 -5.69 12.91 -5.57
CA HIS A 108 -6.25 11.89 -6.47
C HIS A 108 -7.79 11.81 -6.39
N ARG A 109 -8.38 12.26 -5.29
CA ARG A 109 -9.84 12.30 -5.03
C ARG A 109 -10.51 13.50 -5.68
N SER A 110 -11.79 13.40 -6.03
CA SER A 110 -12.52 14.41 -6.79
C SER A 110 -13.21 15.44 -5.90
N TRP A 111 -12.50 15.90 -4.85
CA TRP A 111 -13.04 16.93 -3.97
C TRP A 111 -13.08 18.29 -4.69
N PRO A 112 -14.10 19.14 -4.40
CA PRO A 112 -14.20 20.46 -5.03
C PRO A 112 -12.94 21.32 -4.80
N ALA A 113 -12.59 22.13 -5.80
CA ALA A 113 -11.47 23.07 -5.78
C ALA A 113 -10.05 22.46 -5.68
N LEU A 114 -9.91 21.17 -5.95
CA LEU A 114 -8.60 20.50 -6.08
C LEU A 114 -8.30 20.13 -7.53
N PHE A 115 -7.04 20.24 -7.92
CA PHE A 115 -6.55 19.71 -9.19
C PHE A 115 -6.32 18.20 -9.08
N LYS A 116 -6.46 17.48 -10.20
CA LYS A 116 -5.92 16.12 -10.26
C LYS A 116 -4.41 16.17 -10.52
N PRO A 117 -3.64 15.23 -9.95
CA PRO A 117 -2.25 15.02 -10.30
C PRO A 117 -1.98 15.07 -11.81
N VAL A 118 -2.74 14.31 -12.59
CA VAL A 118 -2.62 14.21 -14.05
C VAL A 118 -2.88 15.53 -14.79
N ASP A 119 -3.56 16.50 -14.17
CA ASP A 119 -3.79 17.82 -14.77
C ASP A 119 -2.58 18.75 -14.65
N LEU A 120 -1.66 18.46 -13.71
CA LEU A 120 -0.53 19.33 -13.36
C LEU A 120 0.84 18.66 -13.56
N VAL A 121 0.92 17.34 -13.36
CA VAL A 121 2.12 16.52 -13.52
C VAL A 121 1.77 15.38 -14.48
N THR A 122 2.33 15.44 -15.68
CA THR A 122 1.86 14.63 -16.82
C THR A 122 2.53 13.27 -16.97
N ASP A 123 3.58 13.00 -16.21
CA ASP A 123 4.32 11.74 -16.27
C ASP A 123 4.74 11.24 -14.88
N GLY A 124 4.88 9.92 -14.75
CA GLY A 124 5.15 9.26 -13.48
C GLY A 124 6.56 9.52 -12.93
N ALA A 125 7.54 9.87 -13.77
CA ALA A 125 8.89 10.17 -13.31
C ALA A 125 8.91 11.52 -12.57
N SER A 126 8.39 12.57 -13.21
CA SER A 126 8.21 13.90 -12.59
C SER A 126 7.40 13.83 -11.29
N TRP A 127 6.38 12.96 -11.27
CA TRP A 127 5.59 12.70 -10.08
C TRP A 127 6.40 12.03 -8.96
N SER A 128 7.15 10.98 -9.30
CA SER A 128 7.95 10.24 -8.32
C SER A 128 9.02 11.13 -7.69
N GLU A 129 9.66 12.00 -8.48
CA GLU A 129 10.62 13.00 -7.99
C GLU A 129 9.96 14.05 -7.06
N THR A 130 8.76 14.51 -7.40
CA THR A 130 8.12 15.62 -6.66
C THR A 130 7.39 15.14 -5.40
N PHE A 131 6.65 14.05 -5.53
CA PHE A 131 5.68 13.56 -4.55
C PHE A 131 5.85 12.09 -4.16
N GLY A 132 6.73 11.33 -4.81
CA GLY A 132 6.82 9.87 -4.62
C GLY A 132 7.09 9.45 -3.17
N ARG A 133 7.84 10.25 -2.40
CA ARG A 133 8.05 10.04 -0.95
C ARG A 133 6.75 10.01 -0.13
N HIS A 134 5.67 10.61 -0.64
CA HIS A 134 4.34 10.66 -0.02
C HIS A 134 3.30 9.80 -0.75
N ASP A 135 3.64 9.24 -1.92
CA ASP A 135 2.78 8.37 -2.70
C ASP A 135 2.99 6.90 -2.29
N ALA A 136 1.93 6.27 -1.79
CA ALA A 136 1.92 4.83 -1.49
C ALA A 136 1.74 3.97 -2.76
N GLY A 137 1.51 4.59 -3.92
CA GLY A 137 1.21 3.90 -5.15
C GLY A 137 -0.23 3.43 -5.22
N GLY A 138 -0.46 2.28 -5.85
CA GLY A 138 -1.79 1.72 -6.01
C GLY A 138 -2.53 2.24 -7.23
N ASN A 139 -3.85 2.02 -7.29
CA ASN A 139 -4.64 2.31 -8.49
C ASN A 139 -4.75 3.81 -8.82
N ALA A 140 -4.64 4.68 -7.82
CA ALA A 140 -4.57 6.12 -8.01
C ALA A 140 -3.15 6.67 -8.01
N GLY A 141 -2.20 5.96 -7.41
CA GLY A 141 -0.81 6.39 -7.37
C GLY A 141 -0.23 6.51 -8.78
N THR A 142 0.62 7.51 -8.96
CA THR A 142 1.29 7.79 -10.24
C THR A 142 2.80 7.59 -10.14
N THR A 143 3.28 7.10 -9.00
CA THR A 143 4.69 6.71 -8.84
C THR A 143 5.07 5.53 -9.73
N ILE A 144 6.29 5.57 -10.26
CA ILE A 144 6.84 4.47 -11.05
C ILE A 144 7.23 3.25 -10.20
N ALA A 145 7.23 3.40 -8.87
CA ALA A 145 7.41 2.29 -7.93
C ALA A 145 6.26 1.25 -8.02
N GLY A 146 5.13 1.62 -8.62
CA GLY A 146 3.91 0.82 -8.59
C GLY A 146 3.29 0.83 -7.20
N SER A 147 2.58 -0.23 -6.83
CA SER A 147 1.95 -0.37 -5.51
C SER A 147 2.96 -0.80 -4.45
N ASP A 148 3.26 0.10 -3.51
CA ASP A 148 4.12 -0.18 -2.37
C ASP A 148 3.31 -0.85 -1.25
N CYS A 149 3.02 -2.13 -1.39
CA CYS A 149 2.23 -2.86 -0.38
C CYS A 149 2.92 -2.86 1.00
N LEU A 150 4.25 -2.86 1.05
CA LEU A 150 5.01 -3.01 2.28
C LEU A 150 4.97 -1.76 3.17
N VAL A 151 4.84 -0.56 2.60
CA VAL A 151 4.76 0.71 3.35
C VAL A 151 3.61 0.73 4.37
N CYS A 152 2.55 -0.03 4.12
CA CYS A 152 1.38 -0.11 5.01
C CYS A 152 1.18 -1.49 5.62
N HIS A 153 1.51 -2.56 4.89
CA HIS A 153 1.19 -3.91 5.33
C HIS A 153 2.32 -4.58 6.11
N LEU A 154 3.57 -4.14 6.02
CA LEU A 154 4.63 -4.74 6.83
C LEU A 154 4.43 -4.36 8.31
N ALA A 155 4.14 -5.34 9.16
CA ALA A 155 3.73 -5.09 10.54
C ALA A 155 4.82 -4.38 11.36
N GLU A 156 6.08 -4.74 11.14
CA GLU A 156 7.23 -4.18 11.84
C GLU A 156 8.46 -4.09 10.92
N GLY A 157 9.34 -3.13 11.21
CA GLY A 157 10.68 -3.05 10.60
C GLY A 157 10.75 -2.34 9.25
N TYR A 158 9.68 -1.68 8.79
CA TYR A 158 9.71 -0.83 7.61
C TYR A 158 10.39 0.52 7.93
N ASP A 159 11.49 0.83 7.26
CA ASP A 159 12.27 2.05 7.45
C ASP A 159 11.81 3.17 6.49
N PHE A 160 10.91 4.01 6.97
CA PHE A 160 10.38 5.15 6.21
C PHE A 160 11.45 6.16 5.79
N ALA A 161 12.49 6.36 6.61
CA ALA A 161 13.55 7.31 6.30
C ALA A 161 14.38 6.79 5.11
N LYS A 162 14.75 5.50 5.12
CA LYS A 162 15.41 4.87 3.96
C LYS A 162 14.55 4.88 2.72
N ARG A 163 13.24 4.63 2.85
CA ARG A 163 12.33 4.75 1.71
C ARG A 163 12.44 6.14 1.09
N ILE A 164 12.38 7.19 1.90
CA ILE A 164 12.44 8.57 1.44
C ILE A 164 13.79 8.88 0.80
N GLU A 165 14.90 8.47 1.42
CA GLU A 165 16.26 8.63 0.88
C GLU A 165 16.38 8.03 -0.53
N HIS A 166 15.88 6.81 -0.73
CA HIS A 166 15.96 6.14 -2.03
C HIS A 166 14.98 6.72 -3.07
N PHE A 167 13.82 7.23 -2.64
CA PHE A 167 12.97 8.03 -3.51
C PHE A 167 13.68 9.32 -3.96
N ASP A 168 14.39 10.02 -3.07
CA ASP A 168 15.15 11.21 -3.39
C ASP A 168 16.37 10.91 -4.29
N ALA A 169 16.92 9.70 -4.22
CA ALA A 169 17.98 9.21 -5.10
C ALA A 169 17.48 8.73 -6.48
N GLY A 170 16.16 8.56 -6.67
CA GLY A 170 15.56 8.06 -7.90
C GLY A 170 15.39 6.53 -7.99
N ASP A 171 15.67 5.82 -6.89
CA ASP A 171 15.60 4.35 -6.78
C ASP A 171 14.17 3.87 -6.45
N PHE A 172 13.18 4.39 -7.19
CA PHE A 172 11.78 4.30 -6.82
C PHE A 172 11.26 2.86 -6.68
N SER A 173 11.60 1.96 -7.62
CA SER A 173 11.08 0.59 -7.64
C SER A 173 11.71 -0.32 -6.59
N THR A 174 12.93 -0.03 -6.15
CA THR A 174 13.67 -0.81 -5.14
C THR A 174 13.48 -0.26 -3.74
N ALA A 175 13.15 1.03 -3.58
CA ALA A 175 12.92 1.67 -2.29
C ALA A 175 12.01 0.88 -1.32
N PRO A 176 10.88 0.27 -1.75
CA PRO A 176 10.06 -0.56 -0.86
C PRO A 176 10.82 -1.76 -0.26
N PHE A 177 11.69 -2.38 -1.04
CA PHE A 177 12.46 -3.55 -0.62
C PHE A 177 13.65 -3.17 0.25
N ILE A 178 14.27 -2.02 -0.03
CA ILE A 178 15.35 -1.45 0.79
C ILE A 178 14.80 -1.05 2.16
N ALA A 179 13.66 -0.34 2.18
CA ALA A 179 12.97 0.05 3.40
C ALA A 179 12.50 -1.15 4.23
N ALA A 180 12.11 -2.24 3.58
CA ALA A 180 11.78 -3.49 4.24
C ALA A 180 13.01 -4.30 4.68
N GLY A 181 14.24 -3.88 4.34
CA GLY A 181 15.49 -4.58 4.64
C GLY A 181 15.64 -5.91 3.91
N LEU A 182 15.12 -6.02 2.69
CA LEU A 182 15.22 -7.23 1.85
C LEU A 182 16.40 -7.17 0.88
N ILE A 183 16.76 -5.97 0.46
CA ILE A 183 17.93 -5.66 -0.36
C ILE A 183 18.65 -4.42 0.22
N ASP A 184 19.93 -4.25 -0.10
CA ASP A 184 20.67 -3.01 0.16
C ASP A 184 20.49 -1.97 -0.97
N GLY A 185 21.12 -0.80 -0.82
CA GLY A 185 21.03 0.30 -1.79
C GLY A 185 21.66 -0.04 -3.14
N GLU A 186 22.55 -1.02 -3.18
CA GLU A 186 23.18 -1.55 -4.39
C GLU A 186 22.36 -2.68 -5.04
N GLY A 187 21.26 -3.11 -4.42
CA GLY A 187 20.38 -4.18 -4.90
C GLY A 187 20.81 -5.59 -4.50
N ASN A 188 21.79 -5.75 -3.61
CA ASN A 188 22.17 -7.06 -3.09
C ASN A 188 21.17 -7.53 -2.05
N TYR A 189 20.79 -8.80 -2.12
CA TYR A 189 19.85 -9.40 -1.17
C TYR A 189 20.47 -9.64 0.20
N ASP A 190 19.70 -9.39 1.27
CA ASP A 190 20.04 -9.80 2.63
C ASP A 190 19.83 -11.32 2.77
N THR A 191 20.78 -12.10 2.23
CA THR A 191 20.70 -13.57 2.14
C THR A 191 20.34 -14.28 3.47
N PRO A 192 20.78 -13.83 4.66
CA PRO A 192 20.28 -14.35 5.94
C PRO A 192 18.76 -14.34 6.15
N ARG A 193 18.00 -13.50 5.43
CA ARG A 193 16.53 -13.45 5.51
C ARG A 193 15.82 -14.52 4.69
N PHE A 194 16.56 -15.22 3.84
CA PHE A 194 16.04 -16.26 2.98
C PHE A 194 16.30 -17.63 3.59
N ASP A 195 15.28 -18.49 3.60
CA ASP A 195 15.45 -19.90 3.96
C ASP A 195 16.15 -20.69 2.83
N SER A 196 16.38 -21.98 3.08
CA SER A 196 17.02 -22.87 2.10
C SER A 196 16.25 -23.05 0.80
N ASP A 197 14.95 -22.70 0.78
CA ASP A 197 14.08 -22.76 -0.39
C ASP A 197 13.93 -21.38 -1.08
N GLY A 198 14.75 -20.40 -0.66
CA GLY A 198 14.74 -19.04 -1.19
C GLY A 198 13.49 -18.25 -0.80
N ARG A 199 12.84 -18.59 0.32
CA ARG A 199 11.65 -17.87 0.80
C ARG A 199 12.02 -16.87 1.89
N ILE A 200 11.35 -15.74 1.88
CA ILE A 200 11.37 -14.76 2.97
C ILE A 200 10.16 -14.95 3.86
N ASN A 201 10.31 -14.51 5.11
CA ASN A 201 9.26 -14.51 6.11
C ASN A 201 8.88 -13.07 6.46
N LEU A 202 7.62 -12.71 6.26
CA LEU A 202 7.07 -11.39 6.53
C LEU A 202 5.79 -11.51 7.33
N ASP A 203 5.67 -10.75 8.42
CA ASP A 203 4.38 -10.57 9.09
C ASP A 203 3.66 -9.39 8.45
N LEU A 204 2.56 -9.68 7.75
CA LEU A 204 1.81 -8.66 7.03
C LEU A 204 0.42 -8.47 7.63
N LEU A 205 0.03 -7.22 7.86
CA LEU A 205 -1.30 -6.82 8.27
C LEU A 205 -2.30 -7.05 7.11
N ALA A 206 -3.49 -7.58 7.41
CA ALA A 206 -4.55 -7.72 6.41
C ALA A 206 -5.20 -6.36 6.06
N ASP A 207 -5.38 -5.52 7.07
CA ASP A 207 -5.74 -4.11 6.98
C ASP A 207 -4.65 -3.32 7.72
N ALA A 208 -4.13 -2.25 7.12
CA ALA A 208 -3.11 -1.40 7.73
C ALA A 208 -3.63 -0.74 9.03
N GLY A 209 -4.95 -0.65 9.20
CA GLY A 209 -5.58 -0.16 10.42
C GLY A 209 -5.55 1.36 10.53
N PRO A 210 -6.17 1.91 11.60
CA PRO A 210 -6.36 3.35 11.75
C PRO A 210 -5.04 4.12 11.96
N ASP A 211 -4.03 3.46 12.53
CA ASP A 211 -2.75 4.10 12.87
C ASP A 211 -1.75 4.10 11.70
N ALA A 212 -2.03 3.42 10.59
CA ALA A 212 -1.19 3.43 9.38
C ALA A 212 -1.02 4.82 8.76
N CYS A 213 -1.85 5.79 9.15
CA CYS A 213 -1.67 7.19 8.75
C CYS A 213 -0.50 7.88 9.49
N LEU A 214 -0.18 7.47 10.71
CA LEU A 214 0.81 8.15 11.56
C LEU A 214 2.21 8.13 10.94
N PRO A 215 2.74 7.00 10.42
CA PRO A 215 4.09 6.96 9.88
C PRO A 215 4.31 7.79 8.62
N CYS A 216 3.27 8.34 7.98
CA CYS A 216 3.43 9.26 6.85
C CYS A 216 3.10 10.71 7.23
N HIS A 217 2.15 10.91 8.15
CA HIS A 217 1.66 12.24 8.55
C HIS A 217 2.30 12.78 9.84
N THR A 218 3.07 11.97 10.58
CA THR A 218 3.74 12.38 11.82
C THR A 218 5.26 12.38 11.75
N VAL A 219 5.86 11.94 10.63
CA VAL A 219 7.32 12.03 10.44
C VAL A 219 7.67 13.52 10.33
N ARG A 220 8.01 14.10 11.47
CA ARG A 220 8.44 15.49 11.60
C ARG A 220 9.94 15.67 11.39
N ASN A 221 10.65 14.62 11.01
CA ASN A 221 12.11 14.63 10.90
C ASN A 221 12.55 14.41 9.44
N LEU A 222 12.08 15.29 8.55
CA LEU A 222 12.79 15.62 7.32
C LEU A 222 13.52 16.95 7.59
N GLU A 223 14.49 16.92 8.50
CA GLU A 223 15.51 17.96 8.60
C GLU A 223 16.71 17.57 7.74
#